data_AF-A0A8T2NX18-F1
#
_entry.id   AF-A0A8T2NX18-F1
#
_cell.length_a   1.000
_cell.length_b   1.000
_cell.length_c   1.000
_cell.angle_alpha   90.00
_cell.angle_beta   90.00
_cell.angle_gamma   90.00
#
_symmetry.space_group_name_H-M   'P 1'
#
loop_
_entity.id
_entity.type
_entity.pdbx_description
1 polymer ?
#
loop_
_entity_poly.entity_id
_entity_poly.type
_entity_poly.pdbx_seq_one_letter_code
_entity_poly.pdbx_strand_id
1 'polypeptide(L)' 'MHATYAEKGLRILGFPCNQFGKQEPGTEAEIKEFAKGYNAEFDLFSKIDVNGDNAHPLWKWMKDQPKGKGTLGK' A
#
# COMPACT_ATOMS: atom_id res chain seq x y z
N MET A 1 6.35 14.00 5.93
CA MET A 1 5.14 14.11 5.08
C MET A 1 3.87 13.91 5.89
N HIS A 2 3.59 12.71 6.44
CA HIS A 2 2.40 12.47 7.27
C HIS A 2 2.30 13.46 8.45
N ALA A 3 3.29 13.48 9.32
CA ALA A 3 3.34 14.35 10.51
C ALA A 3 3.14 15.85 10.22
N THR A 4 3.51 16.31 9.02
CA THR A 4 3.42 17.73 8.65
C THR A 4 2.03 18.15 8.15
N TYR A 5 1.24 17.21 7.63
CA TYR A 5 -0.03 17.51 6.96
C TYR A 5 -1.23 16.73 7.52
N ALA A 6 -1.02 15.82 8.46
CA ALA A 6 -2.09 15.02 9.08
C ALA A 6 -3.18 15.92 9.69
N GLU A 7 -2.80 16.97 10.42
CA GLU A 7 -3.74 17.94 11.00
C GLU A 7 -4.50 18.77 9.95
N LYS A 8 -3.99 18.82 8.71
CA LYS A 8 -4.66 19.49 7.58
C LYS A 8 -5.59 18.55 6.81
N GLY A 9 -5.85 17.35 7.34
CA GLY A 9 -6.75 16.36 6.76
C GLY A 9 -6.08 15.36 5.82
N LEU A 10 -4.74 15.39 5.66
CA LEU A 10 -4.05 14.37 4.88
C LEU A 10 -4.07 13.03 5.61
N ARG A 11 -4.47 11.97 4.92
CA ARG A 11 -4.36 10.60 5.39
C ARG A 11 -3.52 9.79 4.43
N ILE A 12 -2.57 9.02 4.96
CA ILE A 12 -1.76 8.08 4.20
C ILE A 12 -2.23 6.68 4.60
N LEU A 13 -2.45 5.83 3.59
CA LEU A 13 -2.88 4.44 3.78
C LEU A 13 -1.84 3.54 3.09
N GLY A 14 -1.18 2.68 3.86
CA GLY A 14 -0.17 1.75 3.39
C GLY A 14 -0.76 0.36 3.14
N PHE A 15 -0.58 -0.16 1.93
CA PHE A 15 -1.02 -1.51 1.54
C PHE A 15 0.20 -2.35 1.11
N PRO A 16 0.73 -3.21 2.01
CA PRO A 16 1.77 -4.17 1.70
C PRO A 16 1.46 -5.00 0.44
N CYS A 17 2.44 -5.19 -0.45
CA CYS A 17 2.26 -5.97 -1.68
C CYS A 17 3.57 -6.65 -2.12
N ASN A 18 3.49 -7.94 -2.46
CA ASN A 18 4.65 -8.74 -2.82
C ASN A 18 4.80 -8.99 -4.34
N GLN A 19 3.95 -8.40 -5.17
CA GLN A 19 3.90 -8.67 -6.62
C GLN A 19 5.03 -7.99 -7.41
N PHE A 20 5.79 -7.09 -6.78
CA PHE A 20 6.91 -6.38 -7.41
C PHE A 20 8.24 -6.94 -6.90
N GLY A 21 8.90 -7.76 -7.72
CA GLY A 21 10.22 -8.31 -7.41
C GLY A 21 10.30 -9.17 -6.14
N LYS A 22 9.15 -9.62 -5.60
CA LYS A 22 9.04 -10.35 -4.33
C LYS A 22 9.71 -9.63 -3.14
N GLN A 23 9.61 -8.31 -3.11
CA GLN A 23 10.27 -7.47 -2.10
C GLN A 23 9.63 -7.55 -0.71
N GLU A 24 8.47 -8.18 -0.59
CA GLU A 24 7.72 -8.33 0.67
C GLU A 24 7.33 -9.79 0.94
N PRO A 25 8.33 -10.71 1.02
CA PRO A 25 8.08 -12.14 1.17
C PRO A 25 7.60 -12.51 2.58
N GLY A 26 7.75 -11.60 3.55
CA GLY A 26 7.43 -11.82 4.95
C GLY A 26 5.93 -11.99 5.24
N THR A 27 5.69 -12.48 6.44
CA THR A 27 4.38 -12.54 7.10
C THR A 27 3.91 -11.15 7.50
N GLU A 28 2.61 -10.98 7.75
CA GLU A 28 2.05 -9.69 8.20
C GLU A 28 2.71 -9.17 9.48
N ALA A 29 3.11 -10.08 10.38
CA ALA A 29 3.80 -9.72 11.61
C ALA A 29 5.19 -9.12 11.32
N GLU A 30 5.95 -9.72 10.41
CA GLU A 30 7.28 -9.20 10.01
C GLU A 30 7.17 -7.85 9.30
N ILE A 31 6.14 -7.67 8.45
CA ILE A 31 5.86 -6.40 7.78
C ILE A 31 5.51 -5.30 8.79
N LYS A 32 4.71 -5.63 9.81
CA LYS A 32 4.36 -4.70 10.88
C LYS A 32 5.58 -4.29 11.71
N GLU A 33 6.45 -5.23 12.04
CA GLU A 33 7.70 -4.93 12.76
C GLU A 33 8.66 -4.09 11.91
N PHE A 34 8.79 -4.40 10.62
CA PHE A 34 9.57 -3.59 9.68
C PHE A 34 9.05 -2.15 9.62
N ALA A 35 7.74 -1.97 9.47
CA ALA A 35 7.12 -0.64 9.39
C ALA A 35 7.28 0.18 10.69
N LYS A 36 7.29 -0.46 11.87
CA LYS A 36 7.61 0.21 13.15
C LYS A 36 9.02 0.81 13.13
N GLY A 37 9.98 0.14 12.49
CA GLY A 37 11.35 0.64 12.35
C GLY A 37 11.47 1.96 11.57
N TYR A 38 10.47 2.30 10.75
CA TYR A 38 10.41 3.56 9.97
C TYR A 38 9.55 4.64 10.64
N ASN A 39 9.09 4.42 11.88
CA ASN A 39 8.23 5.35 12.60
C ASN A 39 6.99 5.77 11.78
N ALA A 40 6.42 4.80 11.06
CA ALA A 40 5.26 5.02 10.21
C ALA A 40 4.01 5.31 11.08
N GLU A 41 3.64 6.58 11.20
CA GLU A 41 2.45 7.04 11.95
C GLU A 41 1.14 6.95 11.14
N PHE A 42 1.14 6.23 10.02
CA PHE A 42 0.00 6.12 9.11
C PHE A 42 -0.59 4.71 9.12
N ASP A 43 -1.85 4.58 8.70
CA ASP A 43 -2.56 3.31 8.75
C ASP A 43 -1.94 2.29 7.79
N LEU A 44 -1.43 1.18 8.33
CA LEU A 44 -0.91 0.06 7.56
C LEU A 44 -1.91 -1.10 7.60
N PHE A 45 -2.34 -1.55 6.42
CA PHE A 45 -3.32 -2.62 6.26
C PHE A 45 -2.65 -3.98 6.05
N SER A 46 -3.48 -5.04 5.98
CA SER A 46 -3.06 -6.37 5.55
C SER A 46 -2.49 -6.39 4.14
N LYS A 47 -1.70 -7.42 3.85
CA LYS A 47 -1.12 -7.62 2.52
C LYS A 47 -2.19 -7.88 1.47
N ILE A 48 -2.08 -7.21 0.33
CA ILE A 48 -3.00 -7.36 -0.79
C ILE A 48 -2.27 -7.60 -2.10
N ASP A 49 -2.96 -8.24 -3.04
CA ASP A 49 -2.60 -8.20 -4.45
C ASP A 49 -3.18 -6.95 -5.11
N VAL A 50 -2.40 -6.36 -6.01
CA VAL A 50 -2.73 -5.10 -6.71
C VAL A 50 -2.89 -5.29 -8.22
N ASN A 51 -2.37 -6.40 -8.75
CA ASN A 51 -2.40 -6.81 -10.15
C ASN A 51 -3.03 -8.20 -10.30
N GLY A 52 -3.49 -8.49 -11.53
CA GLY A 52 -4.13 -9.75 -11.89
C GLY A 52 -5.57 -9.91 -11.37
N ASP A 53 -6.14 -11.10 -11.56
CA ASP A 53 -7.54 -11.40 -11.25
C ASP A 53 -7.84 -11.35 -9.75
N ASN A 54 -6.84 -11.64 -8.91
CA ASN A 54 -6.94 -11.61 -7.46
C ASN A 54 -6.71 -10.21 -6.86
N ALA A 55 -6.48 -9.18 -7.70
CA ALA A 55 -6.28 -7.82 -7.21
C ALA A 55 -7.46 -7.37 -6.34
N HIS A 56 -7.14 -6.70 -5.23
CA HIS A 56 -8.14 -6.20 -4.30
C HIS A 56 -9.12 -5.25 -5.02
N PRO A 57 -10.44 -5.31 -4.75
CA PRO A 57 -11.43 -4.49 -5.45
C PRO A 57 -11.12 -2.99 -5.44
N LEU A 58 -10.60 -2.47 -4.32
CA LEU A 58 -10.13 -1.09 -4.22
C LEU A 58 -9.07 -0.77 -5.29
N TRP A 59 -8.11 -1.67 -5.50
CA TRP A 59 -7.01 -1.44 -6.45
C TRP A 59 -7.48 -1.54 -7.89
N LYS A 60 -8.41 -2.46 -8.19
CA LYS A 60 -9.08 -2.51 -9.49
C LYS A 60 -9.78 -1.19 -9.79
N TRP A 61 -10.60 -0.71 -8.85
CA TRP A 61 -11.29 0.57 -8.97
C TRP A 61 -10.33 1.77 -9.11
N MET A 62 -9.25 1.79 -8.34
CA MET A 62 -8.23 2.86 -8.42
C MET A 62 -7.56 2.88 -9.80
N LYS A 63 -7.19 1.72 -10.36
CA LYS A 63 -6.58 1.61 -11.69
C LYS A 63 -7.50 2.07 -12.82
N ASP A 64 -8.82 1.99 -12.62
CA ASP A 64 -9.82 2.45 -13.59
C ASP A 64 -10.03 3.98 -13.59
N GLN A 65 -9.53 4.69 -12.57
CA GLN A 65 -9.67 6.16 -12.51
C GLN A 65 -8.85 6.85 -13.61
N PRO A 66 -9.26 8.06 -14.06
CA PRO A 66 -8.60 8.77 -15.17
C PRO A 66 -7.08 9.01 -15.01
N LYS A 67 -6.56 8.98 -13.78
CA LYS A 67 -5.14 9.12 -13.43
C LYS A 67 -4.59 7.93 -12.63
N GLY A 68 -5.32 6.82 -12.59
CA GLY A 68 -4.99 5.66 -11.77
C GLY A 68 -4.05 4.65 -12.42
N LYS A 69 -3.85 4.74 -13.74
CA LYS A 69 -2.98 3.83 -14.49
C LYS A 69 -1.51 4.22 -14.31
N GLY A 70 -0.83 3.51 -13.40
CA GLY A 70 0.62 3.57 -13.26
C GLY A 70 1.35 2.73 -14.32
N THR A 71 2.63 2.98 -14.51
CA THR A 71 3.49 2.24 -15.48
C THR A 71 3.74 0.78 -15.10
N LEU A 72 3.61 0.45 -13.81
CA LEU A 72 3.93 -0.88 -13.26
C LEU A 72 2.68 -1.71 -12.89
N GLY A 73 1.48 -1.12 -12.93
CA GLY A 73 0.24 -1.75 -12.50
C GLY A 73 -0.61 -2.23 -13.67
N LYS A 74 -0.22 -3.32 -14.33
CA LYS A 74 -1.11 -4.07 -15.23
C LYS A 74 -1.67 -5.27 -14.47
#